data_AF-A0A7V2UAA4-F1
#
_entry.id   AF-A0A7V2UAA4-F1
#
_cell.length_a   1.000
_cell.length_b   1.000
_cell.length_c   1.000
_cell.angle_alpha   90.00
_cell.angle_beta   90.00
_cell.angle_gamma   90.00
#
_symmetry.space_group_name_H-M   'P 1'
#
loop_
_entity.id
_entity.type
_entity.pdbx_description
1 polymer ?
#
loop_
_entity_poly.entity_id
_entity_poly.type
_entity_poly.pdbx_seq_one_letter_code
_entity_poly.pdbx_strand_id
1 'polypeptide(L)'
;MRALGRWSLSVALALASQAAAKPSIPQERIPPEAPPDVRRYIEELYSRDSVTRAMAAVCLGRLGDRAEPAIPFLIAMLDDDVKLEWEVREADPTNPLEEAKKRILGFYKEKETCPGREAARALAKLCTTAPEALLEALKDPNPLVRKHAAEALAGIRDLKATDPLIALLKDPDKATRAQAARALGRLRNPASVEHIIASLRDPERAVRRELITALGELKDPRGLEPMLNALQDTLEVRDAAEAALLETRDPRAVEPLIVSLKHPKEEVRRISARLLGAINDRRAVKPLIMALRDPASDVRYEAAQALRKMSGEDLDADPQKWQRWHELQLAAKEIEEKVAGDPVHAYIAALHSPNWASRAYGAKAIGDIADRRAVTSLRGVLWDKDPAVRLCAAVALGKIGDPNAVEALIAALSDAEPEVQEAAEDALRAITRVNLGREPRKWEEWWDENRDLVFARDRAKAEEAATEPERPADEEAPLPAPAAHSGTAALLLILVMVAVLPIAVLVVLRTMRAR
;
A
#
# COMPACT_ATOMS: atom_id res chain seq x y z
N MET A 1 21.05 19.13 83.60
CA MET A 1 20.37 18.13 82.75
C MET A 1 19.96 18.85 81.47
N ARG A 2 20.82 18.93 80.44
CA ARG A 2 21.30 17.91 79.48
C ARG A 2 20.26 17.51 78.42
N ALA A 3 20.67 17.72 77.16
CA ALA A 3 20.22 17.15 75.88
C ALA A 3 18.74 17.34 75.52
N LEU A 4 18.37 17.96 74.40
CA LEU A 4 18.65 17.47 73.05
C LEU A 4 18.72 18.64 72.04
N GLY A 5 19.93 19.11 71.78
CA GLY A 5 20.30 19.58 70.45
C GLY A 5 20.99 18.43 69.70
N ARG A 6 20.94 18.45 68.37
CA ARG A 6 21.59 17.51 67.41
C ARG A 6 20.86 16.18 67.17
N TRP A 7 19.73 16.24 66.47
CA TRP A 7 19.29 15.20 65.53
C TRP A 7 18.93 15.93 64.24
N SER A 8 19.94 16.46 63.56
CA SER A 8 20.65 15.84 62.43
C SER A 8 20.03 16.29 61.10
N LEU A 9 20.46 17.48 60.68
CA LEU A 9 20.64 17.87 59.28
C LEU A 9 21.21 16.71 58.42
N SER A 10 21.88 15.73 59.03
CA SER A 10 22.35 14.49 58.43
C SER A 10 21.26 13.60 57.82
N VAL A 11 20.00 13.65 58.25
CA VAL A 11 18.91 12.85 57.62
C VAL A 11 18.30 13.59 56.42
N ALA A 12 18.23 14.92 56.47
CA ALA A 12 17.86 15.74 55.32
C ALA A 12 18.97 15.77 54.24
N LEU A 13 20.25 15.68 54.64
CA LEU A 13 21.36 15.46 53.71
C LEU A 13 21.44 14.00 53.19
N ALA A 14 20.85 13.03 53.90
CA ALA A 14 20.80 11.63 53.47
C ALA A 14 19.64 11.32 52.51
N LEU A 15 18.63 12.20 52.42
CA LEU A 15 17.59 12.14 51.39
C LEU A 15 17.93 12.95 50.13
N ALA A 16 18.96 13.81 50.19
CA ALA A 16 19.55 14.48 49.03
C ALA A 16 20.68 13.68 48.34
N SER A 17 20.97 12.45 48.82
CA SER A 17 22.02 11.58 48.25
C SER A 17 21.50 10.40 47.44
N GLN A 18 20.18 10.31 47.18
CA GLN A 18 19.66 9.31 46.26
C GLN A 18 19.93 9.73 44.81
N ALA A 19 21.02 9.15 44.28
CA ALA A 19 21.26 8.83 42.88
C ALA A 19 21.40 9.99 41.88
N ALA A 20 22.20 11.01 42.21
CA ALA A 20 22.86 11.78 41.15
C ALA A 20 24.00 10.91 40.58
N ALA A 21 23.72 10.12 39.54
CA ALA A 21 24.77 9.49 38.74
C ALA A 21 25.74 10.59 38.33
N LYS A 22 26.97 10.55 38.87
CA LYS A 22 28.02 11.44 38.40
C LYS A 22 28.28 11.06 36.94
N PRO A 23 28.32 12.02 36.02
CA PRO A 23 28.73 11.72 34.65
C PRO A 23 30.12 11.07 34.68
N SER A 24 30.28 9.92 34.01
CA SER A 24 31.57 9.21 33.87
C SER A 24 32.56 9.93 32.96
N ILE A 25 32.23 11.16 32.56
CA ILE A 25 33.03 12.02 31.71
C ILE A 25 34.38 12.28 32.40
N PRO A 26 35.52 11.92 31.78
CA PRO A 26 36.85 12.19 32.30
C PRO A 26 37.00 13.67 32.66
N GLN A 27 37.71 14.01 33.73
CA GLN A 27 38.09 15.41 34.04
C GLN A 27 39.22 15.90 33.10
N GLU A 28 39.04 15.68 31.80
CA GLU A 28 39.95 16.18 30.78
C GLU A 28 39.85 17.70 30.65
N ARG A 29 40.94 18.31 30.20
CA ARG A 29 40.99 19.75 29.98
C ARG A 29 40.16 20.06 28.74
N ILE A 30 39.04 20.75 28.92
CA ILE A 30 38.20 21.24 27.82
C ILE A 30 39.10 21.94 26.79
N PRO A 31 39.06 21.56 25.50
CA PRO A 31 39.98 22.09 24.50
C PRO A 31 39.95 23.63 24.49
N PRO A 32 41.10 24.31 24.70
CA PRO A 32 41.13 25.76 24.79
C PRO A 32 40.77 26.41 23.46
N GLU A 33 41.00 25.74 22.33
CA GLU A 33 40.65 26.20 20.99
C GLU A 33 39.15 26.09 20.67
N ALA A 34 38.37 25.37 21.48
CA ALA A 34 36.94 25.21 21.23
C ALA A 34 36.20 26.57 21.38
N PRO A 35 35.19 26.83 20.53
CA PRO A 35 34.37 28.03 20.63
C PRO A 35 33.77 28.24 22.03
N PRO A 36 33.60 29.49 22.52
CA PRO A 36 33.13 29.75 23.88
C PRO A 36 31.79 29.12 24.22
N ASP A 37 30.86 29.08 23.26
CA ASP A 37 29.57 28.41 23.36
C ASP A 37 29.71 26.89 23.48
N VAL A 38 30.59 26.27 22.69
CA VAL A 38 30.90 24.83 22.78
C VAL A 38 31.52 24.47 24.13
N ARG A 39 32.48 25.27 24.62
CA ARG A 39 33.10 25.05 25.95
C ARG A 39 32.07 25.12 27.06
N ARG A 40 31.20 26.13 27.04
CA ARG A 40 30.10 26.27 28.00
C ARG A 40 29.21 25.02 28.01
N TYR A 41 28.82 24.51 26.84
CA TYR A 41 28.00 23.30 26.80
C TYR A 41 28.76 22.05 27.26
N ILE A 42 30.07 21.93 26.98
CA ILE A 42 30.89 20.85 27.54
C ILE A 42 30.92 20.94 29.08
N GLU A 43 31.05 22.13 29.66
CA GLU A 43 30.97 22.32 31.12
C GLU A 43 29.60 21.91 31.68
N GLU A 44 28.51 22.23 30.98
CA GLU A 44 27.15 21.86 31.34
C GLU A 44 26.93 20.33 31.32
N LEU A 45 27.71 19.55 30.53
CA LEU A 45 27.69 18.07 30.58
C LEU A 45 28.16 17.51 31.94
N TYR A 46 28.90 18.28 32.74
CA TYR A 46 29.31 17.87 34.11
C TYR A 46 28.28 18.25 35.18
N SER A 47 27.14 18.86 34.79
CA SER A 47 26.11 19.28 35.74
C SER A 47 25.59 18.10 36.57
N ARG A 48 25.25 18.36 37.84
CA ARG A 48 24.55 17.38 38.69
C ARG A 48 23.12 17.12 38.22
N ASP A 49 22.53 18.10 37.55
CA ASP A 49 21.18 18.02 37.00
C ASP A 49 21.19 17.30 35.64
N SER A 50 20.47 16.17 35.55
CA SER A 50 20.40 15.35 34.34
C SER A 50 19.72 16.08 33.18
N VAL A 51 18.76 16.98 33.45
CA VAL A 51 18.15 17.80 32.40
C VAL A 51 19.19 18.70 31.75
N THR A 52 20.01 19.39 32.56
CA THR A 52 21.09 20.25 32.07
C THR A 52 22.06 19.47 31.18
N ARG A 53 22.46 18.25 31.58
CA ARG A 53 23.34 17.39 30.76
C ARG A 53 22.70 17.00 29.42
N ALA A 54 21.44 16.59 29.44
CA ALA A 54 20.70 16.26 28.22
C ALA A 54 20.57 17.49 27.29
N MET A 55 20.25 18.66 27.85
CA MET A 55 20.16 19.92 27.10
C MET A 55 21.49 20.31 26.45
N ALA A 56 22.59 20.17 27.19
CA ALA A 56 23.92 20.44 26.68
C ALA A 56 24.24 19.54 25.47
N ALA A 57 23.96 18.24 25.53
CA ALA A 57 24.12 17.35 24.38
C ALA A 57 23.26 17.77 23.18
N VAL A 58 21.99 18.13 23.41
CA VAL A 58 21.11 18.63 22.32
C VAL A 58 21.68 19.89 21.68
N CYS A 59 22.16 20.85 22.48
CA CYS A 59 22.76 22.08 21.97
C CYS A 59 24.03 21.81 21.18
N LEU A 60 24.92 20.95 21.70
CA LEU A 60 26.14 20.54 21.00
C LEU A 60 25.80 19.92 19.64
N GLY A 61 24.84 19.00 19.57
CA GLY A 61 24.40 18.42 18.29
C GLY A 61 23.77 19.43 17.32
N ARG A 62 23.21 20.55 17.80
CA ARG A 62 22.66 21.63 16.94
C ARG A 62 23.74 22.57 16.39
N LEU A 63 24.87 22.67 17.07
CA LEU A 63 26.01 23.49 16.62
C LEU A 63 26.73 22.87 15.42
N GLY A 64 26.47 21.59 15.11
CA GLY A 64 27.08 20.88 13.98
C GLY A 64 28.60 20.81 14.13
N ASP A 65 29.32 20.86 13.01
CA ASP A 65 30.78 20.68 12.94
C ASP A 65 31.59 21.52 13.95
N ARG A 66 31.08 22.69 14.36
CA ARG A 66 31.72 23.54 15.39
C ARG A 66 31.89 22.85 16.75
N ALA A 67 31.04 21.87 17.05
CA ALA A 67 31.06 21.10 18.28
C ALA A 67 31.83 19.78 18.18
N GLU A 68 32.63 19.58 17.12
CA GLU A 68 33.57 18.44 17.01
C GLU A 68 34.43 18.23 18.27
N PRO A 69 34.97 19.28 18.95
CA PRO A 69 35.73 19.09 20.19
C PRO A 69 34.94 18.46 21.34
N ALA A 70 33.61 18.42 21.26
CA ALA A 70 32.75 17.81 22.27
C ALA A 70 32.57 16.29 22.10
N ILE A 71 33.01 15.69 20.99
CA ILE A 71 32.81 14.27 20.68
C ILE A 71 33.28 13.34 21.81
N PRO A 72 34.51 13.47 22.37
CA PRO A 72 34.96 12.59 23.45
C PRO A 72 34.07 12.67 24.70
N PHE A 73 33.59 13.88 25.03
CA PHE A 73 32.73 14.13 26.19
C PHE A 73 31.33 13.53 26.00
N LEU A 74 30.81 13.60 24.77
CA LEU A 74 29.52 12.97 24.42
C LEU A 74 29.62 11.44 24.44
N ILE A 75 30.74 10.86 23.97
CA ILE A 75 30.99 9.40 24.07
C ILE A 75 31.05 8.97 25.54
N ALA A 76 31.72 9.74 26.39
CA ALA A 76 31.83 9.43 27.80
C ALA A 76 30.53 9.60 28.60
N MET A 77 29.51 10.25 28.02
CA MET A 77 28.18 10.41 28.62
C MET A 77 27.19 9.31 28.22
N LEU A 78 27.59 8.37 27.35
CA LEU A 78 26.70 7.31 26.85
C LEU A 78 26.17 6.37 27.94
N ASP A 79 26.78 6.32 29.12
CA ASP A 79 26.33 5.51 30.25
C ASP A 79 25.22 6.16 31.09
N ASP A 80 24.93 7.44 30.85
CA ASP A 80 23.99 8.23 31.65
C ASP A 80 22.53 7.95 31.28
N ASP A 81 21.91 7.02 32.01
CA ASP A 81 20.54 6.57 31.78
C ASP A 81 19.49 7.22 32.67
N VAL A 82 19.84 8.30 33.38
CA VAL A 82 18.92 8.97 34.31
C VAL A 82 17.65 9.35 33.56
N LYS A 83 16.56 8.65 33.89
CA LYS A 83 15.27 8.80 33.22
C LYS A 83 14.72 10.19 33.46
N LEU A 84 14.41 10.88 32.37
CA LEU A 84 13.70 12.14 32.41
C LEU A 84 12.21 11.83 32.21
N GLU A 85 11.49 11.63 33.31
CA GLU A 85 10.02 11.55 33.33
C GLU A 85 9.44 12.97 33.47
N TRP A 86 8.39 13.29 32.70
CA TRP A 86 7.73 14.59 32.75
C TRP A 86 6.22 14.39 32.91
N GLU A 87 5.65 14.92 33.99
CA GLU A 87 4.23 15.23 34.04
C GLU A 87 4.02 16.58 33.36
N VAL A 88 3.03 16.68 32.47
CA VAL A 88 2.55 17.96 31.90
C VAL A 88 1.94 18.78 33.05
N ARG A 89 2.76 19.43 33.87
CA ARG A 89 2.30 20.59 34.64
C ARG A 89 2.75 21.82 33.87
N GLU A 90 1.83 22.77 33.74
CA GLU A 90 1.99 24.00 32.94
C GLU A 90 3.40 24.57 33.11
N ALA A 91 4.21 24.44 32.06
CA ALA A 91 5.56 24.98 32.03
C ALA A 91 5.48 26.49 32.28
N ASP A 92 6.17 26.97 33.30
CA ASP A 92 6.28 28.40 33.56
C ASP A 92 6.92 29.09 32.35
N PRO A 93 6.18 29.91 31.58
CA PRO A 93 6.66 30.52 30.35
C PRO A 93 7.77 31.54 30.59
N THR A 94 8.02 31.92 31.85
CA THR A 94 9.08 32.85 32.24
C THR A 94 10.39 32.15 32.59
N ASN A 95 10.40 30.83 32.74
CA ASN A 95 11.60 30.05 33.02
C ASN A 95 12.26 29.58 31.70
N PRO A 96 13.45 30.11 31.32
CA PRO A 96 14.12 29.74 30.08
C PRO A 96 14.46 28.26 29.99
N LEU A 97 14.64 27.58 31.14
CA LEU A 97 14.89 26.15 31.23
C LEU A 97 13.61 25.35 30.93
N GLU A 98 12.44 25.80 31.39
CA GLU A 98 11.14 25.15 31.10
C GLU A 98 10.71 25.34 29.63
N GLU A 99 10.97 26.50 29.05
CA GLU A 99 10.72 26.76 27.62
C GLU A 99 11.69 25.96 26.73
N ALA A 100 12.95 25.82 27.13
CA ALA A 100 13.91 24.95 26.45
C ALA A 100 13.53 23.46 26.57
N LYS A 101 13.09 23.00 27.75
CA LYS A 101 12.54 21.66 27.99
C LYS A 101 11.33 21.38 27.10
N LYS A 102 10.37 22.31 27.03
CA LYS A 102 9.19 22.24 26.15
C LYS A 102 9.57 22.16 24.67
N ARG A 103 10.61 22.88 24.22
CA ARG A 103 11.12 22.82 22.84
C ARG A 103 11.85 21.52 22.51
N ILE A 104 12.50 20.88 23.48
CA ILE A 104 13.10 19.56 23.29
C ILE A 104 11.99 18.51 23.21
N LEU A 105 11.05 18.54 24.15
CA LEU A 105 9.99 17.53 24.30
C LEU A 105 8.82 17.69 23.32
N GLY A 106 8.50 18.91 22.89
CA GLY A 106 7.43 19.20 21.91
C GLY A 106 7.69 18.64 20.51
N PHE A 107 8.93 18.20 20.23
CA PHE A 107 9.31 17.54 18.98
C PHE A 107 9.27 16.01 19.03
N TYR A 108 9.17 15.37 20.20
CA TYR A 108 9.32 13.91 20.32
C TYR A 108 8.00 13.18 20.63
N LYS A 109 7.72 12.14 19.84
CA LYS A 109 6.67 11.14 20.12
C LYS A 109 6.99 10.23 21.30
N GLU A 110 8.26 10.15 21.71
CA GLU A 110 8.72 9.28 22.80
C GLU A 110 8.59 10.00 24.13
N LYS A 111 7.85 9.41 25.07
CA LYS A 111 7.52 10.01 26.36
C LYS A 111 8.70 10.02 27.36
N GLU A 112 9.83 9.38 27.05
CA GLU A 112 11.00 9.23 27.94
C GLU A 112 12.33 9.41 27.18
N THR A 113 13.29 10.16 27.75
CA THR A 113 14.68 10.27 27.27
C THR A 113 15.66 10.28 28.45
N CYS A 114 16.96 10.20 28.15
CA CYS A 114 18.06 10.29 29.12
C CYS A 114 19.27 11.03 28.50
N PRO A 115 20.21 11.55 29.31
CA PRO A 115 21.37 12.28 28.78
C PRO A 115 22.20 11.44 27.80
N GLY A 116 22.49 10.17 28.10
CA GLY A 116 23.26 9.29 27.23
C GLY A 116 22.60 9.05 25.86
N ARG A 117 21.27 9.03 25.81
CA ARG A 117 20.53 8.97 24.54
C ARG A 117 20.64 10.26 23.73
N GLU A 118 20.54 11.41 24.38
CA GLU A 118 20.75 12.69 23.70
C GLU A 118 22.21 12.85 23.26
N ALA A 119 23.17 12.29 24.01
CA ALA A 119 24.58 12.22 23.59
C ALA A 119 24.73 11.41 22.30
N ALA A 120 24.12 10.22 22.22
CA ALA A 120 24.12 9.40 21.02
C ALA A 120 23.52 10.14 19.81
N ARG A 121 22.42 10.87 20.01
CA ARG A 121 21.78 11.71 18.97
C ARG A 121 22.64 12.89 18.57
N ALA A 122 23.37 13.49 19.50
CA ALA A 122 24.31 14.56 19.21
C ALA A 122 25.48 14.03 18.37
N LEU A 123 26.08 12.90 18.76
CA LEU A 123 27.14 12.23 17.99
C LEU A 123 26.68 11.91 16.56
N ALA A 124 25.46 11.42 16.38
CA ALA A 124 24.88 11.17 15.06
C ALA A 124 24.76 12.41 14.16
N LYS A 125 24.65 13.61 14.74
CA LYS A 125 24.61 14.88 13.99
C LYS A 125 26.00 15.46 13.73
N LEU A 126 26.94 15.22 14.64
CA LEU A 126 28.30 15.76 14.58
C LEU A 126 29.22 14.93 13.69
N CYS A 127 29.01 13.62 13.65
CA CYS A 127 29.93 12.70 12.99
C CYS A 127 29.38 12.29 11.61
N THR A 128 30.20 12.43 10.58
CA THR A 128 29.95 11.84 9.25
C THR A 128 30.60 10.46 9.11
N THR A 129 31.68 10.21 9.86
CA THR A 129 32.38 8.93 9.98
C THR A 129 32.31 8.44 11.42
N ALA A 130 32.23 7.13 11.63
CA ALA A 130 32.22 6.53 12.96
C ALA A 130 33.59 6.69 13.63
N PRO A 131 33.72 7.47 14.73
CA PRO A 131 34.99 7.60 15.43
C PRO A 131 35.41 6.27 16.04
N GLU A 132 36.72 5.96 16.04
CA GLU A 132 37.26 4.72 16.62
C GLU A 132 36.86 4.56 18.09
N ALA A 133 36.83 5.64 18.87
CA ALA A 133 36.38 5.62 20.25
C ALA A 133 34.90 5.19 20.40
N LEU A 134 34.04 5.55 19.43
CA LEU A 134 32.64 5.14 19.42
C LEU A 134 32.47 3.67 19.01
N LEU A 135 33.33 3.17 18.11
CA LEU A 135 33.37 1.76 17.77
C LEU A 135 33.86 0.92 18.96
N GLU A 136 34.84 1.40 19.73
CA GLU A 136 35.29 0.73 20.96
C GLU A 136 34.23 0.77 22.07
N ALA A 137 33.39 1.82 22.13
CA ALA A 137 32.26 1.88 23.07
C ALA A 137 31.23 0.75 22.85
N LEU A 138 31.20 0.10 21.67
CA LEU A 138 30.38 -1.09 21.43
C LEU A 138 30.88 -2.33 22.21
N LYS A 139 32.08 -2.31 22.78
CA LYS A 139 32.64 -3.40 23.59
C LYS A 139 32.64 -3.08 25.08
N ASP A 140 32.06 -1.96 25.48
CA ASP A 140 32.05 -1.50 26.86
C ASP A 140 31.37 -2.53 27.78
N PRO A 141 31.86 -2.77 29.02
CA PRO A 141 31.20 -3.68 29.96
C PRO A 141 29.76 -3.27 30.29
N ASN A 142 29.43 -1.97 30.25
CA ASN A 142 28.09 -1.47 30.50
C ASN A 142 27.19 -1.62 29.25
N PRO A 143 26.10 -2.40 29.32
CA PRO A 143 25.17 -2.56 28.19
C PRO A 143 24.53 -1.24 27.73
N LEU A 144 24.38 -0.25 28.62
CA LEU A 144 23.83 1.06 28.25
C LEU A 144 24.74 1.80 27.27
N VAL A 145 26.05 1.78 27.53
CA VAL A 145 27.06 2.36 26.63
C VAL A 145 27.00 1.68 25.26
N ARG A 146 26.99 0.34 25.23
CA ARG A 146 26.91 -0.43 23.97
C ARG A 146 25.64 -0.09 23.18
N LYS A 147 24.49 -0.04 23.86
CA LYS A 147 23.20 0.34 23.27
C LYS A 147 23.23 1.76 22.70
N HIS A 148 23.65 2.75 23.48
CA HIS A 148 23.67 4.15 23.03
C HIS A 148 24.74 4.40 21.95
N ALA A 149 25.88 3.71 22.00
CA ALA A 149 26.86 3.69 20.91
C ALA A 149 26.24 3.14 19.61
N ALA A 150 25.52 2.02 19.68
CA ALA A 150 24.81 1.47 18.52
C ALA A 150 23.72 2.43 18.00
N GLU A 151 23.03 3.17 18.87
CA GLU A 151 22.07 4.21 18.47
C GLU A 151 22.74 5.38 17.75
N ALA A 152 23.91 5.83 18.22
CA ALA A 152 24.69 6.87 17.56
C ALA A 152 25.14 6.42 16.15
N LEU A 153 25.72 5.22 16.03
CA LEU A 153 26.20 4.66 14.76
C LEU A 153 25.08 4.46 13.75
N ALA A 154 23.88 4.10 14.22
CA ALA A 154 22.68 4.01 13.38
C ALA A 154 22.30 5.36 12.74
N GLY A 155 22.60 6.47 13.42
CA GLY A 155 22.38 7.83 12.92
C GLY A 155 23.52 8.33 12.02
N ILE A 156 24.78 7.95 12.31
CA ILE A 156 25.95 8.28 11.48
C ILE A 156 25.89 7.56 10.13
N ARG A 157 25.46 6.29 10.13
CA ARG A 157 25.32 5.44 8.93
C ARG A 157 26.62 5.17 8.18
N ASP A 158 27.75 5.18 8.89
CA ASP A 158 29.05 4.75 8.36
C ASP A 158 29.12 3.21 8.30
N LEU A 159 29.47 2.67 7.13
CA LEU A 159 29.56 1.23 6.89
C LEU A 159 30.68 0.56 7.69
N LYS A 160 31.68 1.30 8.19
CA LYS A 160 32.69 0.76 9.12
C LYS A 160 32.07 0.14 10.37
N ALA A 161 30.88 0.59 10.77
CA ALA A 161 30.18 0.04 11.93
C ALA A 161 29.48 -1.31 11.66
N THR A 162 29.45 -1.79 10.42
CA THR A 162 28.69 -3.02 10.06
C THR A 162 29.15 -4.24 10.87
N ASP A 163 30.43 -4.58 10.85
CA ASP A 163 30.95 -5.77 11.54
C ASP A 163 30.87 -5.65 13.07
N PRO A 164 31.23 -4.50 13.69
CA PRO A 164 31.00 -4.29 15.12
C PRO A 164 29.52 -4.44 15.54
N LEU A 165 28.58 -3.93 14.73
CA LEU A 165 27.14 -4.05 15.00
C LEU A 165 26.64 -5.49 14.80
N ILE A 166 27.18 -6.25 13.82
CA ILE A 166 26.90 -7.67 13.66
C ILE A 166 27.31 -8.46 14.92
N ALA A 167 28.45 -8.14 15.52
CA ALA A 167 28.90 -8.79 16.75
C ALA A 167 27.89 -8.58 17.91
N LEU A 168 27.30 -7.38 18.01
CA LEU A 168 26.28 -7.07 19.02
C LEU A 168 24.94 -7.80 18.83
N LEU A 169 24.68 -8.44 17.69
CA LEU A 169 23.51 -9.32 17.56
C LEU A 169 23.57 -10.54 18.49
N LYS A 170 24.72 -10.84 19.09
CA LYS A 170 24.91 -11.93 20.06
C LYS A 170 25.13 -11.43 21.49
N ASP A 171 24.87 -10.15 21.75
CA ASP A 171 25.07 -9.54 23.06
C ASP A 171 24.19 -10.21 24.14
N PRO A 172 24.69 -10.40 25.38
CA PRO A 172 23.87 -10.94 26.47
C PRO A 172 22.64 -10.07 26.79
N ASP A 173 22.75 -8.75 26.64
CA ASP A 173 21.67 -7.82 26.89
C ASP A 173 20.73 -7.69 25.67
N LYS A 174 19.44 -7.94 25.91
CA LYS A 174 18.42 -7.95 24.86
C LYS A 174 18.13 -6.57 24.27
N ALA A 175 18.27 -5.49 25.05
CA ALA A 175 18.06 -4.14 24.55
C ALA A 175 19.19 -3.74 23.60
N THR A 176 20.42 -4.15 23.90
CA THR A 176 21.59 -3.98 23.04
C THR A 176 21.43 -4.74 21.72
N ARG A 177 21.00 -6.02 21.76
CA ARG A 177 20.72 -6.79 20.54
C ARG A 177 19.66 -6.14 19.66
N ALA A 178 18.55 -5.67 20.24
CA ALA A 178 17.49 -4.99 19.51
C ALA A 178 18.00 -3.68 18.86
N GLN A 179 18.81 -2.92 19.58
CA GLN A 179 19.38 -1.67 19.07
C GLN A 179 20.43 -1.93 17.96
N ALA A 180 21.21 -3.01 18.05
CA ALA A 180 22.12 -3.44 17.00
C ALA A 180 21.35 -3.82 15.72
N ALA A 181 20.27 -4.59 15.83
CA ALA A 181 19.41 -4.93 14.70
C ALA A 181 18.87 -3.67 14.00
N ARG A 182 18.33 -2.72 14.78
CA ARG A 182 17.88 -1.42 14.26
C ARG A 182 18.99 -0.65 13.56
N ALA A 183 20.19 -0.63 14.14
CA ALA A 183 21.33 0.06 13.55
C ALA A 183 21.71 -0.53 12.18
N LEU A 184 21.80 -1.86 12.08
CA LEU A 184 22.10 -2.56 10.84
C LEU A 184 21.06 -2.28 9.74
N GLY A 185 19.77 -2.22 10.09
CA GLY A 185 18.71 -1.80 9.17
C GLY A 185 18.97 -0.42 8.57
N ARG A 186 19.31 0.56 9.41
CA ARG A 186 19.56 1.95 8.97
C ARG A 186 20.83 2.11 8.14
N LEU A 187 21.86 1.32 8.44
CA LEU A 187 23.08 1.25 7.64
C LEU A 187 22.78 0.75 6.22
N ARG A 188 21.76 -0.12 6.06
CA ARG A 188 21.35 -0.71 4.79
C ARG A 188 22.50 -1.44 4.07
N ASN A 189 23.41 -2.04 4.83
CA ASN A 189 24.51 -2.83 4.28
C ASN A 189 24.06 -4.29 4.02
N PRO A 190 24.03 -4.78 2.77
CA PRO A 190 23.65 -6.16 2.46
C PRO A 190 24.51 -7.24 3.10
N ALA A 191 25.72 -6.91 3.55
CA ALA A 191 26.60 -7.83 4.28
C ALA A 191 25.98 -8.31 5.61
N SER A 192 25.07 -7.53 6.19
CA SER A 192 24.40 -7.86 7.45
C SER A 192 23.23 -8.84 7.31
N VAL A 193 22.73 -9.09 6.09
CA VAL A 193 21.49 -9.82 5.84
C VAL A 193 21.53 -11.25 6.40
N GLU A 194 22.57 -12.02 6.09
CA GLU A 194 22.70 -13.41 6.59
C GLU A 194 22.76 -13.47 8.12
N HIS A 195 23.43 -12.49 8.74
CA HIS A 195 23.55 -12.42 10.18
C HIS A 195 22.23 -12.02 10.85
N ILE A 196 21.47 -11.11 10.24
CA ILE A 196 20.12 -10.76 10.70
C ILE A 196 19.20 -11.97 10.60
N ILE A 197 19.20 -12.68 9.46
CA ILE A 197 18.39 -13.89 9.25
C ILE A 197 18.72 -14.97 10.28
N ALA A 198 20.01 -15.21 10.54
CA ALA A 198 20.46 -16.18 11.54
C ALA A 198 19.98 -15.84 12.97
N SER A 199 19.85 -14.55 13.28
CA SER A 199 19.42 -14.05 14.60
C SER A 199 17.90 -13.99 14.80
N LEU A 200 17.08 -14.29 13.78
CA LEU A 200 15.61 -14.25 13.91
C LEU A 200 15.02 -15.26 14.89
N ARG A 201 15.82 -16.22 15.37
CA ARG A 201 15.44 -17.17 16.43
C ARG A 201 15.63 -16.62 17.84
N ASP A 202 15.89 -15.32 17.99
CA ASP A 202 16.06 -14.69 19.30
C ASP A 202 14.85 -14.94 20.22
N PRO A 203 15.06 -15.31 21.50
CA PRO A 203 13.95 -15.56 22.42
C PRO A 203 13.11 -14.30 22.68
N GLU A 204 13.69 -13.11 22.60
CA GLU A 204 13.00 -11.86 22.90
C GLU A 204 12.25 -11.33 21.66
N ARG A 205 10.92 -11.20 21.79
CA ARG A 205 10.04 -10.69 20.71
C ARG A 205 10.44 -9.27 20.25
N ALA A 206 10.93 -8.44 21.16
CA ALA A 206 11.38 -7.09 20.82
C ALA A 206 12.61 -7.12 19.87
N VAL A 207 13.51 -8.09 20.05
CA VAL A 207 14.67 -8.27 19.18
C VAL A 207 14.22 -8.78 17.80
N ARG A 208 13.36 -9.81 17.77
CA ARG A 208 12.80 -10.33 16.50
C ARG A 208 12.08 -9.26 15.69
N ARG A 209 11.32 -8.38 16.35
CA ARG A 209 10.66 -7.23 15.70
C ARG A 209 11.66 -6.30 15.01
N GLU A 210 12.73 -5.91 15.70
CA GLU A 210 13.75 -5.02 15.12
C GLU A 210 14.52 -5.70 13.98
N LEU A 211 14.79 -7.01 14.08
CA LEU A 211 15.42 -7.78 13.00
C LEU A 211 14.55 -7.84 11.74
N ILE A 212 13.24 -8.05 11.88
CA ILE A 212 12.31 -8.02 10.75
C ILE A 212 12.19 -6.62 10.14
N THR A 213 12.15 -5.59 10.99
CA THR A 213 12.17 -4.19 10.53
C THR A 213 13.44 -3.90 9.73
N ALA A 214 14.59 -4.37 10.21
CA ALA A 214 15.87 -4.20 9.53
C ALA A 214 15.89 -4.89 8.16
N LEU A 215 15.31 -6.09 8.02
CA LEU A 215 15.17 -6.75 6.71
C LEU A 215 14.31 -5.92 5.74
N GLY A 216 13.23 -5.30 6.23
CA GLY A 216 12.42 -4.37 5.44
C GLY A 216 13.20 -3.14 4.98
N GLU A 217 14.02 -2.54 5.84
CA GLU A 217 14.86 -1.38 5.50
C GLU A 217 15.98 -1.73 4.50
N LEU A 218 16.54 -2.94 4.59
CA LEU A 218 17.57 -3.46 3.69
C LEU A 218 17.03 -3.72 2.28
N LYS A 219 15.76 -4.15 2.16
CA LYS A 219 15.11 -4.50 0.89
C LYS A 219 15.86 -5.56 0.09
N ASP A 220 16.65 -6.39 0.76
CA ASP A 220 17.37 -7.49 0.13
C ASP A 220 16.40 -8.67 -0.14
N PRO A 221 16.39 -9.22 -1.37
CA PRO A 221 15.64 -10.41 -1.74
C PRO A 221 15.65 -11.57 -0.74
N ARG A 222 16.78 -11.82 -0.08
CA ARG A 222 16.96 -12.92 0.85
C ARG A 222 16.12 -12.77 2.12
N GLY A 223 15.68 -11.55 2.43
CA GLY A 223 14.79 -11.27 3.56
C GLY A 223 13.34 -11.70 3.33
N LEU A 224 12.92 -12.02 2.10
CA LEU A 224 11.52 -12.28 1.77
C LEU A 224 10.90 -13.45 2.55
N GLU A 225 11.51 -14.64 2.47
CA GLU A 225 11.02 -15.81 3.19
C GLU A 225 10.99 -15.61 4.72
N PRO A 226 12.04 -15.04 5.34
CA PRO A 226 11.99 -14.68 6.76
C PRO A 226 10.84 -13.73 7.13
N MET A 227 10.58 -12.70 6.33
CA MET A 227 9.47 -11.77 6.56
C MET A 227 8.11 -12.46 6.44
N LEU A 228 7.92 -13.35 5.46
CA LEU A 228 6.69 -14.13 5.31
C LEU A 228 6.45 -15.07 6.49
N ASN A 229 7.50 -15.75 6.98
CA ASN A 229 7.42 -16.63 8.14
C ASN A 229 7.06 -15.85 9.43
N ALA A 230 7.57 -14.63 9.56
CA ALA A 230 7.32 -13.76 10.71
C ALA A 230 5.85 -13.30 10.84
N LEU A 231 5.04 -13.41 9.79
CA LEU A 231 3.59 -13.19 9.88
C LEU A 231 2.90 -14.12 10.90
N GLN A 232 3.50 -15.28 11.18
CA GLN A 232 2.93 -16.26 12.11
C GLN A 232 3.34 -16.07 13.58
N ASP A 233 4.27 -15.14 13.86
CA ASP A 233 4.84 -14.85 15.19
C ASP A 233 3.85 -14.03 16.06
N THR A 234 4.33 -13.41 17.15
CA THR A 234 3.55 -12.52 18.02
C THR A 234 3.07 -11.29 17.28
N LEU A 235 2.08 -10.60 17.86
CA LEU A 235 1.47 -9.42 17.27
C LEU A 235 2.50 -8.38 16.84
N GLU A 236 3.48 -8.05 17.70
CA GLU A 236 4.46 -7.00 17.41
C GLU A 236 5.42 -7.38 16.26
N VAL A 237 5.78 -8.66 16.17
CA VAL A 237 6.66 -9.15 15.09
C VAL A 237 5.89 -9.26 13.77
N ARG A 238 4.62 -9.69 13.85
CA ARG A 238 3.72 -9.76 12.70
C ARG A 238 3.45 -8.38 12.10
N ASP A 239 3.22 -7.36 12.92
CA ASP A 239 3.00 -5.99 12.44
C ASP A 239 4.25 -5.43 11.75
N ALA A 240 5.44 -5.74 12.27
CA ALA A 240 6.70 -5.39 11.61
C ALA A 240 6.88 -6.13 10.28
N ALA A 241 6.51 -7.41 10.22
CA ALA A 241 6.55 -8.20 8.99
C ALA A 241 5.56 -7.67 7.94
N GLU A 242 4.33 -7.32 8.34
CA GLU A 242 3.34 -6.67 7.48
C GLU A 242 3.90 -5.36 6.92
N ALA A 243 4.45 -4.49 7.77
CA ALA A 243 5.03 -3.21 7.35
C ALA A 243 6.20 -3.41 6.37
N ALA A 244 7.11 -4.33 6.66
CA ALA A 244 8.26 -4.63 5.80
C ALA A 244 7.84 -5.19 4.42
N LEU A 245 6.84 -6.08 4.39
CA LEU A 245 6.30 -6.64 3.14
C LEU A 245 5.52 -5.57 2.34
N LEU A 246 4.81 -4.65 3.01
CA LEU A 246 4.13 -3.51 2.37
C LEU A 246 5.12 -2.50 1.76
N GLU A 247 6.29 -2.34 2.37
CA GLU A 247 7.34 -1.45 1.87
C GLU A 247 8.08 -2.06 0.67
N THR A 248 8.35 -3.37 0.71
CA THR A 248 9.08 -4.06 -0.37
C THR A 248 8.20 -4.38 -1.57
N ARG A 249 6.93 -4.78 -1.35
CA ARG A 249 5.94 -5.17 -2.38
C ARG A 249 6.49 -6.18 -3.40
N ASP A 250 7.32 -7.10 -2.94
CA ASP A 250 7.98 -8.07 -3.80
C ASP A 250 6.96 -9.02 -4.47
N PRO A 251 6.88 -9.09 -5.82
CA PRO A 251 5.96 -9.98 -6.52
C PRO A 251 6.18 -11.48 -6.24
N ARG A 252 7.35 -11.86 -5.73
CA ARG A 252 7.62 -13.24 -5.29
C ARG A 252 6.83 -13.63 -4.05
N ALA A 253 6.32 -12.66 -3.29
CA ALA A 253 5.45 -12.89 -2.14
C ALA A 253 4.06 -13.38 -2.53
N VAL A 254 3.64 -13.22 -3.79
CA VAL A 254 2.26 -13.48 -4.23
C VAL A 254 1.84 -14.94 -3.99
N GLU A 255 2.62 -15.93 -4.41
CA GLU A 255 2.27 -17.34 -4.22
C GLU A 255 2.23 -17.74 -2.74
N PRO A 256 3.25 -17.42 -1.91
CA PRO A 256 3.18 -17.66 -0.47
C PRO A 256 1.98 -16.99 0.23
N LEU A 257 1.63 -15.77 -0.17
CA LEU A 257 0.50 -15.05 0.41
C LEU A 257 -0.85 -15.64 -0.04
N ILE A 258 -0.96 -16.14 -1.29
CA ILE A 258 -2.13 -16.89 -1.75
C ILE A 258 -2.34 -18.16 -0.92
N VAL A 259 -1.26 -18.88 -0.59
CA VAL A 259 -1.34 -20.03 0.33
C VAL A 259 -1.78 -19.59 1.73
N SER A 260 -1.25 -18.46 2.20
CA SER A 260 -1.55 -17.89 3.52
C SER A 260 -2.99 -17.37 3.68
N LEU A 261 -3.73 -17.15 2.59
CA LEU A 261 -5.18 -16.91 2.63
C LEU A 261 -5.98 -18.09 3.20
N LYS A 262 -5.40 -19.28 3.35
CA LYS A 262 -6.05 -20.46 3.95
C LYS A 262 -5.52 -20.78 5.35
N HIS A 263 -4.76 -19.87 5.94
CA HIS A 263 -4.10 -20.09 7.23
C HIS A 263 -5.12 -20.21 8.39
N PRO A 264 -4.88 -21.06 9.41
CA PRO A 264 -5.81 -21.24 10.53
C PRO A 264 -6.06 -19.94 11.32
N LYS A 265 -5.02 -19.13 11.53
CA LYS A 265 -5.13 -17.81 12.19
C LYS A 265 -5.76 -16.78 11.24
N GLU A 266 -6.84 -16.17 11.68
CA GLU A 266 -7.56 -15.11 10.95
C GLU A 266 -6.66 -13.92 10.63
N GLU A 267 -5.80 -13.51 11.55
CA GLU A 267 -4.94 -12.34 11.38
C GLU A 267 -3.97 -12.53 10.21
N VAL A 268 -3.46 -13.76 10.03
CA VAL A 268 -2.57 -14.08 8.90
C VAL A 268 -3.34 -14.04 7.58
N ARG A 269 -4.58 -14.53 7.54
CA ARG A 269 -5.43 -14.44 6.34
C ARG A 269 -5.75 -12.99 5.99
N ARG A 270 -6.12 -12.17 6.99
CA ARG A 270 -6.42 -10.74 6.85
C ARG A 270 -5.24 -9.99 6.25
N ILE A 271 -4.05 -10.16 6.85
CA ILE A 271 -2.81 -9.52 6.38
C ILE A 271 -2.47 -9.99 4.97
N SER A 272 -2.64 -11.27 4.68
CA SER A 272 -2.36 -11.82 3.34
C SER A 272 -3.24 -11.17 2.27
N ALA A 273 -4.55 -11.00 2.52
CA ALA A 273 -5.45 -10.31 1.61
C ALA A 273 -5.00 -8.86 1.34
N ARG A 274 -4.66 -8.13 2.41
CA ARG A 274 -4.18 -6.75 2.32
C ARG A 274 -2.86 -6.63 1.54
N LEU A 275 -1.89 -7.50 1.82
CA LEU A 275 -0.60 -7.54 1.15
C LEU A 275 -0.75 -7.86 -0.35
N LEU A 276 -1.61 -8.81 -0.71
CA LEU A 276 -1.91 -9.13 -2.11
C LEU A 276 -2.50 -7.93 -2.85
N GLY A 277 -3.44 -7.20 -2.24
CA GLY A 277 -3.96 -5.94 -2.79
C GLY A 277 -2.91 -4.82 -2.86
N ALA A 278 -1.90 -4.83 -1.99
CA ALA A 278 -0.79 -3.88 -2.04
C ALA A 278 0.18 -4.17 -3.19
N ILE A 279 0.48 -5.45 -3.44
CA ILE A 279 1.35 -5.91 -4.54
C ILE A 279 0.66 -5.73 -5.90
N ASN A 280 -0.67 -5.86 -5.94
CA ASN A 280 -1.48 -5.63 -7.14
C ASN A 280 -1.16 -6.61 -8.31
N ASP A 281 -0.93 -7.89 -7.99
CA ASP A 281 -0.66 -8.93 -8.99
C ASP A 281 -1.93 -9.70 -9.35
N ARG A 282 -2.24 -9.80 -10.65
CA ARG A 282 -3.46 -10.46 -11.17
C ARG A 282 -3.63 -11.91 -10.74
N ARG A 283 -2.56 -12.63 -10.41
CA ARG A 283 -2.62 -14.01 -9.88
C ARG A 283 -3.42 -14.09 -8.58
N ALA A 284 -3.47 -13.01 -7.81
CA ALA A 284 -4.20 -12.93 -6.55
C ALA A 284 -5.72 -12.78 -6.71
N VAL A 285 -6.23 -12.37 -7.88
CA VAL A 285 -7.65 -12.04 -8.08
C VAL A 285 -8.55 -13.20 -7.68
N LYS A 286 -8.40 -14.37 -8.31
CA LYS A 286 -9.25 -15.53 -8.01
C LYS A 286 -9.14 -16.00 -6.54
N PRO A 287 -7.95 -16.12 -5.93
CA PRO A 287 -7.83 -16.37 -4.50
C PRO A 287 -8.52 -15.34 -3.60
N LEU A 288 -8.44 -14.05 -3.92
CA LEU A 288 -9.12 -13.00 -3.16
C LEU A 288 -10.64 -13.09 -3.30
N ILE A 289 -11.17 -13.44 -4.49
CA ILE A 289 -12.60 -13.72 -4.68
C ILE A 289 -13.07 -14.87 -3.78
N MET A 290 -12.25 -15.92 -3.64
CA MET A 290 -12.55 -17.00 -2.71
C MET A 290 -12.51 -16.52 -1.25
N ALA A 291 -11.60 -15.61 -0.90
CA ALA A 291 -11.48 -15.03 0.44
C ALA A 291 -12.66 -14.11 0.82
N LEU A 292 -13.48 -13.65 -0.13
CA LEU A 292 -14.75 -12.97 0.18
C LEU A 292 -15.78 -13.88 0.89
N ARG A 293 -15.55 -15.19 0.90
CA ARG A 293 -16.36 -16.17 1.64
C ARG A 293 -15.77 -16.56 2.99
N ASP A 294 -14.71 -15.88 3.44
CA ASP A 294 -14.07 -16.18 4.72
C ASP A 294 -15.06 -15.98 5.89
N PRO A 295 -15.03 -16.84 6.93
CA PRO A 295 -15.87 -16.67 8.12
C PRO A 295 -15.64 -15.31 8.81
N ALA A 296 -14.42 -14.79 8.78
CA ALA A 296 -14.06 -13.53 9.40
C ALA A 296 -14.45 -12.31 8.57
N SER A 297 -15.13 -11.33 9.19
CA SER A 297 -15.51 -10.08 8.52
C SER A 297 -14.30 -9.28 8.04
N ASP A 298 -13.22 -9.27 8.81
CA ASP A 298 -12.03 -8.47 8.51
C ASP A 298 -11.30 -9.01 7.29
N VAL A 299 -11.27 -10.34 7.12
CA VAL A 299 -10.69 -10.97 5.92
C VAL A 299 -11.54 -10.64 4.69
N ARG A 300 -12.88 -10.72 4.79
CA ARG A 300 -13.77 -10.34 3.69
C ARG A 300 -13.59 -8.87 3.30
N TYR A 301 -13.48 -7.98 4.29
CA TYR A 301 -13.25 -6.56 4.06
C TYR A 301 -11.95 -6.31 3.31
N GLU A 302 -10.82 -6.86 3.79
CA GLU A 302 -9.52 -6.68 3.14
C GLU A 302 -9.48 -7.31 1.74
N ALA A 303 -10.13 -8.46 1.54
CA ALA A 303 -10.25 -9.07 0.23
C ALA A 303 -11.04 -8.18 -0.76
N ALA A 304 -12.14 -7.58 -0.31
CA ALA A 304 -12.92 -6.64 -1.12
C ALA A 304 -12.12 -5.37 -1.46
N GLN A 305 -11.41 -4.79 -0.48
CA GLN A 305 -10.55 -3.63 -0.71
C GLN A 305 -9.40 -3.94 -1.67
N ALA A 306 -8.80 -5.12 -1.53
CA ALA A 306 -7.77 -5.59 -2.46
C ALA A 306 -8.32 -5.70 -3.89
N LEU A 307 -9.44 -6.39 -4.08
CA LEU A 307 -10.09 -6.53 -5.39
C LEU A 307 -10.48 -5.18 -6.01
N ARG A 308 -11.04 -4.27 -5.20
CA ARG A 308 -11.36 -2.91 -5.63
C ARG A 308 -10.13 -2.16 -6.10
N LYS A 309 -9.04 -2.19 -5.31
CA LYS A 309 -7.79 -1.54 -5.68
C LYS A 309 -7.18 -2.13 -6.96
N MET A 310 -7.30 -3.44 -7.16
CA MET A 310 -6.73 -4.14 -8.31
C MET A 310 -7.51 -3.92 -9.61
N SER A 311 -8.83 -3.79 -9.52
CA SER A 311 -9.73 -3.68 -10.67
C SER A 311 -10.15 -2.25 -10.99
N GLY A 312 -10.13 -1.35 -10.00
CA GLY A 312 -10.80 -0.04 -10.07
C GLY A 312 -12.31 -0.11 -9.81
N GLU A 313 -12.87 -1.29 -9.63
CA GLU A 313 -14.32 -1.51 -9.49
C GLU A 313 -14.76 -1.61 -8.03
N ASP A 314 -15.98 -1.13 -7.75
CA ASP A 314 -16.61 -1.28 -6.44
C ASP A 314 -17.82 -2.21 -6.59
N LEU A 315 -17.60 -3.50 -6.30
CA LEU A 315 -18.61 -4.57 -6.36
C LEU A 315 -18.98 -5.07 -4.95
N ASP A 316 -18.73 -4.25 -3.94
CA ASP A 316 -18.88 -4.60 -2.52
C ASP A 316 -18.07 -5.85 -2.14
N ALA A 317 -18.43 -6.51 -1.04
CA ALA A 317 -17.86 -7.78 -0.60
C ALA A 317 -18.62 -8.99 -1.16
N ASP A 318 -19.29 -8.86 -2.31
CA ASP A 318 -20.11 -9.91 -2.92
C ASP A 318 -19.26 -10.86 -3.79
N PRO A 319 -19.07 -12.14 -3.37
CA PRO A 319 -18.25 -13.08 -4.11
C PRO A 319 -18.80 -13.41 -5.50
N GLN A 320 -20.13 -13.42 -5.69
CA GLN A 320 -20.75 -13.73 -6.98
C GLN A 320 -20.48 -12.61 -7.98
N LYS A 321 -20.62 -11.34 -7.57
CA LYS A 321 -20.33 -10.20 -8.45
C LYS A 321 -18.89 -10.21 -8.93
N TRP A 322 -17.95 -10.40 -8.01
CA TRP A 322 -16.52 -10.47 -8.37
C TRP A 322 -16.17 -11.69 -9.22
N GLN A 323 -16.80 -12.84 -8.96
CA GLN A 323 -16.62 -14.04 -9.79
C GLN A 323 -17.08 -13.80 -11.23
N ARG A 324 -18.28 -13.23 -11.42
CA ARG A 324 -18.80 -12.92 -12.76
C ARG A 324 -17.95 -11.86 -13.48
N TRP A 325 -17.49 -10.85 -12.75
CA TRP A 325 -16.54 -9.87 -13.27
C TRP A 325 -15.26 -10.54 -13.76
N HIS A 326 -14.66 -11.43 -12.96
CA HIS A 326 -13.42 -12.12 -13.32
C HIS A 326 -13.60 -13.05 -14.53
N GLU A 327 -14.70 -13.78 -14.61
CA GLU A 327 -15.06 -14.63 -15.75
C GLU A 327 -15.18 -13.82 -17.04
N LEU A 328 -15.78 -12.62 -16.97
CA LEU A 328 -15.86 -11.70 -18.10
C LEU A 328 -14.48 -11.23 -18.56
N GLN A 329 -13.59 -10.87 -17.64
CA GLN A 329 -12.22 -10.45 -17.99
C GLN A 329 -11.42 -11.56 -18.66
N LEU A 330 -11.55 -12.80 -18.17
CA LEU A 330 -10.89 -13.96 -18.78
C LEU A 330 -11.44 -14.24 -20.17
N ALA A 331 -12.77 -14.21 -20.34
CA ALA A 331 -13.42 -14.41 -21.63
C ALA A 331 -13.03 -13.33 -22.64
N ALA A 332 -12.99 -12.06 -22.21
CA ALA A 332 -12.54 -10.95 -23.04
C ALA A 332 -11.11 -11.20 -23.53
N LYS A 333 -10.17 -11.47 -22.60
CA LYS A 333 -8.78 -11.75 -22.94
C LYS A 333 -8.66 -12.92 -23.94
N GLU A 334 -9.35 -14.03 -23.70
CA GLU A 334 -9.29 -15.20 -24.56
C GLU A 334 -9.82 -14.93 -25.97
N ILE A 335 -10.90 -14.17 -26.09
CA ILE A 335 -11.48 -13.80 -27.38
C ILE A 335 -10.53 -12.86 -28.12
N GLU A 336 -10.07 -11.80 -27.46
CA GLU A 336 -9.16 -10.80 -28.05
C GLU A 336 -7.84 -11.39 -28.53
N GLU A 337 -7.26 -12.35 -27.80
CA GLU A 337 -6.04 -13.08 -28.25
C GLU A 337 -6.27 -13.89 -29.53
N LYS A 338 -7.51 -14.29 -29.81
CA LYS A 338 -7.88 -15.10 -30.99
C LYS A 338 -8.38 -14.26 -32.17
N VAL A 339 -8.59 -12.96 -32.00
CA VAL A 339 -9.02 -12.08 -33.10
C VAL A 339 -7.85 -11.87 -34.07
N ALA A 340 -7.74 -12.77 -35.06
CA ALA A 340 -6.88 -12.59 -36.22
C ALA A 340 -7.78 -12.37 -37.45
N GLY A 341 -7.84 -11.13 -37.94
CA GLY A 341 -8.67 -10.76 -39.10
C GLY A 341 -9.91 -9.97 -38.69
N ASP A 342 -11.08 -10.34 -39.25
CA ASP A 342 -12.33 -9.59 -39.06
C ASP A 342 -12.89 -9.77 -37.63
N PRO A 343 -12.90 -8.70 -36.80
CA PRO A 343 -13.34 -8.79 -35.41
C PRO A 343 -14.81 -9.17 -35.27
N VAL A 344 -15.65 -8.78 -36.24
CA VAL A 344 -17.09 -9.06 -36.19
C VAL A 344 -17.37 -10.55 -36.35
N HIS A 345 -16.62 -11.23 -37.23
CA HIS A 345 -16.72 -12.69 -37.36
C HIS A 345 -16.29 -13.40 -36.08
N ALA A 346 -15.21 -12.96 -35.43
CA ALA A 346 -14.73 -13.54 -34.18
C ALA A 346 -15.73 -13.34 -33.03
N TYR A 347 -16.35 -12.16 -32.93
CA TYR A 347 -17.35 -11.91 -31.90
C TYR A 347 -18.67 -12.64 -32.16
N ILE A 348 -19.11 -12.78 -33.41
CA ILE A 348 -20.25 -13.64 -33.77
C ILE A 348 -19.97 -15.09 -33.38
N ALA A 349 -18.75 -15.60 -33.59
CA ALA A 349 -18.37 -16.92 -33.12
C ALA A 349 -18.44 -17.03 -31.59
N ALA A 350 -18.02 -15.98 -30.86
CA ALA A 350 -18.10 -15.93 -29.40
C ALA A 350 -19.54 -15.99 -28.86
N LEU A 351 -20.54 -15.48 -29.60
CA LEU A 351 -21.97 -15.61 -29.26
C LEU A 351 -22.46 -17.06 -29.18
N HIS A 352 -21.74 -18.01 -29.77
CA HIS A 352 -22.09 -19.42 -29.76
C HIS A 352 -21.26 -20.23 -28.73
N SER A 353 -20.45 -19.56 -27.91
CA SER A 353 -19.63 -20.19 -26.89
C SER A 353 -20.48 -20.85 -25.79
N PRO A 354 -20.08 -22.02 -25.25
CA PRO A 354 -20.73 -22.60 -24.08
C PRO A 354 -20.61 -21.70 -22.83
N ASN A 355 -19.56 -20.87 -22.76
CA ASN A 355 -19.31 -19.95 -21.66
C ASN A 355 -20.18 -18.68 -21.80
N TRP A 356 -21.01 -18.40 -20.79
CA TRP A 356 -21.86 -17.20 -20.76
C TRP A 356 -21.04 -15.92 -20.89
N ALA A 357 -19.86 -15.86 -20.26
CA ALA A 357 -19.01 -14.68 -20.24
C ALA A 357 -18.48 -14.35 -21.64
N SER A 358 -18.15 -15.39 -22.43
CA SER A 358 -17.77 -15.22 -23.83
C SER A 358 -18.92 -14.70 -24.69
N ARG A 359 -20.13 -15.21 -24.48
CA ARG A 359 -21.33 -14.72 -25.21
C ARG A 359 -21.66 -13.28 -24.85
N ALA A 360 -21.63 -12.93 -23.56
CA ALA A 360 -21.86 -11.58 -23.07
C ALA A 360 -20.82 -10.60 -23.62
N TYR A 361 -19.53 -10.96 -23.57
CA TYR A 361 -18.45 -10.14 -24.12
C TYR A 361 -18.60 -9.96 -25.63
N GLY A 362 -18.84 -11.04 -26.38
CA GLY A 362 -19.07 -10.98 -27.82
C GLY A 362 -20.21 -10.04 -28.18
N ALA A 363 -21.34 -10.13 -27.47
CA ALA A 363 -22.48 -9.23 -27.69
C ALA A 363 -22.13 -7.76 -27.43
N LYS A 364 -21.45 -7.48 -26.32
CA LYS A 364 -20.96 -6.13 -26.00
C LYS A 364 -20.02 -5.60 -27.09
N ALA A 365 -19.01 -6.38 -27.47
CA ALA A 365 -17.99 -5.97 -28.43
C ALA A 365 -18.60 -5.69 -29.83
N ILE A 366 -19.56 -6.51 -30.26
CA ILE A 366 -20.35 -6.25 -31.47
C ILE A 366 -21.09 -4.92 -31.37
N GLY A 367 -21.76 -4.66 -30.25
CA GLY A 367 -22.46 -3.40 -30.01
C GLY A 367 -21.54 -2.18 -30.02
N ASP A 368 -20.30 -2.33 -29.53
CA ASP A 368 -19.29 -1.27 -29.52
C ASP A 368 -18.73 -1.00 -30.94
N ILE A 369 -18.63 -2.01 -31.80
CA ILE A 369 -18.30 -1.83 -33.24
C ILE A 369 -19.49 -1.25 -34.02
N ALA A 370 -20.72 -1.57 -33.59
CA ALA A 370 -21.97 -1.19 -34.25
C ALA A 370 -22.14 -1.73 -35.69
N ASP A 371 -21.61 -2.94 -35.98
CA ASP A 371 -21.72 -3.57 -37.31
C ASP A 371 -23.05 -4.34 -37.49
N ARG A 372 -23.78 -3.99 -38.56
CA ARG A 372 -25.09 -4.57 -38.90
C ARG A 372 -25.05 -6.06 -39.24
N ARG A 373 -23.90 -6.60 -39.67
CA ARG A 373 -23.75 -8.04 -40.01
C ARG A 373 -24.10 -8.97 -38.85
N ALA A 374 -23.99 -8.47 -37.62
CA ALA A 374 -24.25 -9.26 -36.43
C ALA A 374 -25.70 -9.18 -35.90
N VAL A 375 -26.57 -8.35 -36.49
CA VAL A 375 -27.95 -8.12 -36.00
C VAL A 375 -28.75 -9.42 -35.94
N THR A 376 -28.68 -10.26 -36.98
CA THR A 376 -29.38 -11.55 -36.99
C THR A 376 -28.91 -12.48 -35.87
N SER A 377 -27.60 -12.54 -35.61
CA SER A 377 -27.06 -13.34 -34.50
C SER A 377 -27.47 -12.78 -33.14
N LEU A 378 -27.35 -11.46 -32.94
CA LEU A 378 -27.72 -10.79 -31.69
C LEU A 378 -29.20 -10.93 -31.35
N ARG A 379 -30.09 -10.91 -32.35
CA ARG A 379 -31.51 -11.19 -32.15
C ARG A 379 -31.71 -12.54 -31.46
N GLY A 380 -31.05 -13.60 -31.95
CA GLY A 380 -31.14 -14.92 -31.31
C GLY A 380 -30.63 -14.94 -29.86
N VAL A 381 -29.63 -14.10 -29.55
CA VAL A 381 -29.02 -14.00 -28.20
C VAL A 381 -29.93 -13.30 -27.19
N LEU A 382 -30.96 -12.56 -27.62
CA LEU A 382 -32.00 -12.02 -26.72
C LEU A 382 -32.77 -13.10 -25.97
N TRP A 383 -32.67 -14.37 -26.35
CA TRP A 383 -33.28 -15.50 -25.65
C TRP A 383 -32.25 -16.40 -24.95
N ASP A 384 -31.05 -15.87 -24.68
CA ASP A 384 -30.03 -16.61 -23.95
C ASP A 384 -30.50 -17.01 -22.54
N LYS A 385 -30.07 -18.19 -22.09
CA LYS A 385 -30.36 -18.67 -20.73
C LYS A 385 -29.81 -17.75 -19.63
N ASP A 386 -28.73 -17.02 -19.92
CA ASP A 386 -28.10 -16.12 -18.98
C ASP A 386 -28.60 -14.67 -19.15
N PRO A 387 -29.16 -14.04 -18.10
CA PRO A 387 -29.64 -12.66 -18.15
C PRO A 387 -28.63 -11.63 -18.60
N ALA A 388 -27.37 -11.77 -18.20
CA ALA A 388 -26.33 -10.79 -18.53
C ALA A 388 -26.04 -10.80 -20.05
N VAL A 389 -26.16 -11.97 -20.67
CA VAL A 389 -26.01 -12.15 -22.12
C VAL A 389 -27.19 -11.49 -22.85
N ARG A 390 -28.43 -11.71 -22.38
CA ARG A 390 -29.63 -11.07 -22.95
C ARG A 390 -29.57 -9.55 -22.86
N LEU A 391 -29.14 -9.02 -21.71
CA LEU A 391 -28.92 -7.58 -21.56
C LEU A 391 -27.92 -7.05 -22.59
N CYS A 392 -26.74 -7.68 -22.69
CA CYS A 392 -25.70 -7.23 -23.61
C CYS A 392 -26.20 -7.24 -25.06
N ALA A 393 -27.02 -8.22 -25.44
CA ALA A 393 -27.64 -8.26 -26.76
C ALA A 393 -28.63 -7.11 -26.98
N ALA A 394 -29.50 -6.80 -26.01
CA ALA A 394 -30.43 -5.68 -26.11
C ALA A 394 -29.70 -4.34 -26.27
N VAL A 395 -28.70 -4.08 -25.43
CA VAL A 395 -27.85 -2.88 -25.52
C VAL A 395 -27.13 -2.80 -26.87
N ALA A 396 -26.56 -3.92 -27.33
CA ALA A 396 -25.84 -3.96 -28.61
C ALA A 396 -26.74 -3.66 -29.80
N LEU A 397 -27.94 -4.25 -29.83
CA LEU A 397 -28.94 -3.97 -30.88
C LEU A 397 -29.37 -2.50 -30.89
N GLY A 398 -29.54 -1.89 -29.71
CA GLY A 398 -29.80 -0.46 -29.59
C GLY A 398 -28.67 0.42 -30.13
N LYS A 399 -27.41 0.07 -29.86
CA LYS A 399 -26.22 0.78 -30.39
C LYS A 399 -26.09 0.66 -31.91
N ILE A 400 -26.34 -0.53 -32.47
CA ILE A 400 -26.30 -0.75 -33.93
C ILE A 400 -27.42 0.04 -34.62
N GLY A 401 -28.59 0.14 -33.98
CA GLY A 401 -29.69 0.97 -34.47
C GLY A 401 -30.43 0.38 -35.67
N ASP A 402 -30.28 -0.92 -35.95
CA ASP A 402 -30.92 -1.58 -37.10
C ASP A 402 -32.42 -1.85 -36.82
N PRO A 403 -33.35 -1.34 -37.66
CA PRO A 403 -34.79 -1.57 -37.47
C PRO A 403 -35.21 -3.05 -37.46
N ASN A 404 -34.41 -3.96 -38.04
CA ASN A 404 -34.67 -5.40 -38.00
C ASN A 404 -34.63 -5.99 -36.57
N ALA A 405 -34.09 -5.25 -35.60
CA ALA A 405 -34.06 -5.64 -34.20
C ALA A 405 -35.37 -5.36 -33.45
N VAL A 406 -36.23 -4.47 -33.96
CA VAL A 406 -37.36 -3.89 -33.21
C VAL A 406 -38.32 -4.97 -32.70
N GLU A 407 -38.79 -5.87 -33.56
CA GLU A 407 -39.72 -6.94 -33.14
C GLU A 407 -39.13 -7.82 -32.02
N ALA A 408 -37.83 -8.12 -32.09
CA ALA A 408 -37.16 -8.93 -31.09
C ALA A 408 -36.99 -8.16 -29.76
N LEU A 409 -36.74 -6.85 -29.82
CA LEU A 409 -36.65 -5.99 -28.65
C LEU A 409 -38.01 -5.76 -27.98
N ILE A 410 -39.09 -5.67 -28.76
CA ILE A 410 -40.47 -5.61 -28.23
C ILE A 410 -40.77 -6.87 -27.41
N ALA A 411 -40.42 -8.05 -27.94
CA ALA A 411 -40.57 -9.30 -27.19
C ALA A 411 -39.72 -9.30 -25.89
N ALA A 412 -38.51 -8.72 -25.92
CA ALA A 412 -37.62 -8.62 -24.77
C ALA A 412 -38.13 -7.66 -23.66
N LEU A 413 -39.12 -6.80 -23.91
CA LEU A 413 -39.80 -6.03 -22.86
C LEU A 413 -40.55 -6.91 -21.85
N SER A 414 -40.85 -8.16 -22.23
CA SER A 414 -41.48 -9.16 -21.34
C SER A 414 -40.47 -10.07 -20.64
N ASP A 415 -39.17 -9.74 -20.65
CA ASP A 415 -38.13 -10.54 -20.00
C ASP A 415 -38.37 -10.67 -18.49
N ALA A 416 -37.90 -11.76 -17.88
CA ALA A 416 -38.02 -11.97 -16.44
C ALA A 416 -37.19 -10.96 -15.62
N GLU A 417 -36.12 -10.42 -16.19
CA GLU A 417 -35.15 -9.57 -15.50
C GLU A 417 -35.37 -8.09 -15.84
N PRO A 418 -35.65 -7.22 -14.86
CA PRO A 418 -35.99 -5.81 -15.07
C PRO A 418 -34.94 -5.03 -15.87
N GLU A 419 -33.66 -5.35 -15.71
CA GLU A 419 -32.57 -4.73 -16.43
C GLU A 419 -32.64 -5.01 -17.94
N VAL A 420 -33.04 -6.22 -18.32
CA VAL A 420 -33.20 -6.60 -19.74
C VAL A 420 -34.37 -5.82 -20.35
N GLN A 421 -35.46 -5.67 -19.60
CA GLN A 421 -36.60 -4.85 -20.04
C GLN A 421 -36.19 -3.39 -20.23
N GLU A 422 -35.40 -2.83 -19.32
CA GLU A 422 -34.88 -1.46 -19.41
C GLU A 422 -33.98 -1.26 -20.63
N ALA A 423 -33.03 -2.17 -20.86
CA ALA A 423 -32.18 -2.08 -22.04
C ALA A 423 -32.96 -2.27 -23.35
N ALA A 424 -34.00 -3.10 -23.35
CA ALA A 424 -34.87 -3.26 -24.50
C ALA A 424 -35.67 -1.98 -24.78
N GLU A 425 -36.22 -1.33 -23.76
CA GLU A 425 -36.88 -0.02 -23.86
C GLU A 425 -35.93 1.05 -24.41
N ASP A 426 -34.72 1.16 -23.85
CA ASP A 426 -33.71 2.12 -24.29
C ASP A 426 -33.27 1.86 -25.73
N ALA A 427 -33.10 0.60 -26.13
CA ALA A 427 -32.77 0.21 -27.49
C ALA A 427 -33.91 0.55 -28.47
N LEU A 428 -35.16 0.27 -28.10
CA LEU A 428 -36.34 0.64 -28.89
C LEU A 428 -36.42 2.15 -29.05
N ARG A 429 -36.20 2.91 -27.98
CA ARG A 429 -36.15 4.37 -28.02
C ARG A 429 -35.02 4.87 -28.92
N ALA A 430 -33.84 4.26 -28.87
CA ALA A 430 -32.72 4.65 -29.73
C ALA A 430 -33.02 4.41 -31.22
N ILE A 431 -33.61 3.27 -31.55
CA ILE A 431 -33.95 2.89 -32.94
C ILE A 431 -35.13 3.70 -33.47
N THR A 432 -36.19 3.86 -32.69
CA THR A 432 -37.47 4.43 -33.15
C THR A 432 -37.56 5.94 -32.94
N ARG A 433 -36.86 6.49 -31.94
CA ARG A 433 -36.95 7.86 -31.42
C ARG A 433 -38.26 8.20 -30.70
N VAL A 434 -39.02 7.18 -30.28
CA VAL A 434 -40.25 7.32 -29.49
C VAL A 434 -40.04 6.67 -28.12
N ASN A 435 -40.80 7.10 -27.11
CA ASN A 435 -40.82 6.45 -25.80
C ASN A 435 -42.26 6.04 -25.45
N LEU A 436 -42.53 4.74 -25.42
CA LEU A 436 -43.82 4.15 -25.08
C LEU A 436 -43.78 3.39 -23.74
N GLY A 437 -42.68 3.50 -22.98
CA GLY A 437 -42.46 2.74 -21.76
C GLY A 437 -42.17 1.26 -22.02
N ARG A 438 -42.46 0.42 -21.01
CA ARG A 438 -42.18 -1.03 -21.01
C ARG A 438 -43.40 -1.90 -21.35
N GLU A 439 -44.43 -1.34 -21.97
CA GLU A 439 -45.65 -2.08 -22.33
C GLU A 439 -45.53 -2.65 -23.76
N PRO A 440 -45.39 -3.98 -23.95
CA PRO A 440 -45.16 -4.56 -25.27
C PRO A 440 -46.26 -4.23 -26.28
N ARG A 441 -47.54 -4.28 -25.85
CA ARG A 441 -48.69 -4.01 -26.72
C ARG A 441 -48.66 -2.62 -27.37
N LYS A 442 -48.26 -1.58 -26.60
CA LYS A 442 -48.14 -0.21 -27.13
C LYS A 442 -47.09 -0.15 -28.23
N TRP A 443 -45.99 -0.88 -28.06
CA TRP A 443 -44.95 -0.98 -29.07
C TRP A 443 -45.36 -1.81 -30.29
N GLU A 444 -46.11 -2.89 -30.11
CA GLU A 444 -46.66 -3.71 -31.20
C GLU A 444 -47.61 -2.89 -32.09
N GLU A 445 -48.60 -2.23 -31.48
CA GLU A 445 -49.56 -1.37 -32.19
C GLU A 445 -48.84 -0.23 -32.92
N TRP A 446 -47.91 0.45 -32.26
CA TRP A 446 -47.13 1.52 -32.88
C TRP A 446 -46.24 1.02 -34.02
N TRP A 447 -45.62 -0.15 -33.87
CA TRP A 447 -44.73 -0.72 -34.87
C TRP A 447 -45.50 -1.14 -36.13
N ASP A 448 -46.69 -1.72 -35.99
CA ASP A 448 -47.55 -2.09 -37.12
C ASP A 448 -47.92 -0.88 -37.99
N GLU A 449 -48.13 0.29 -37.37
CA GLU A 449 -48.46 1.53 -38.08
C GLU A 449 -47.23 2.26 -38.66
N ASN A 450 -46.05 2.13 -38.04
CA ASN A 450 -44.89 3.00 -38.31
C ASN A 450 -43.66 2.26 -38.89
N ARG A 451 -43.73 0.93 -39.07
CA ARG A 451 -42.62 0.11 -39.58
C ARG A 451 -42.00 0.69 -40.85
N ASP A 452 -42.82 0.95 -41.87
CA ASP A 452 -42.34 1.42 -43.17
C ASP A 452 -41.65 2.78 -43.08
N LEU A 453 -42.13 3.66 -42.19
CA LEU A 453 -41.53 4.97 -41.93
C LEU A 453 -40.15 4.84 -41.27
N VAL A 454 -40.00 3.92 -40.31
CA VAL A 454 -38.71 3.67 -39.63
C VAL A 454 -37.69 3.11 -40.63
N PHE A 455 -38.06 2.15 -41.47
CA PHE A 455 -37.19 1.63 -42.53
C PHE A 455 -36.87 2.68 -43.60
N ALA A 456 -37.82 3.53 -43.97
CA ALA A 456 -37.57 4.62 -44.91
C ALA A 456 -36.54 5.62 -44.35
N ARG A 457 -36.67 6.00 -43.07
CA ARG A 457 -35.69 6.86 -42.38
C ARG A 457 -34.31 6.22 -42.31
N ASP A 458 -34.24 4.92 -42.05
CA ASP A 458 -32.98 4.20 -41.98
C ASP A 458 -32.27 4.17 -43.35
N ARG A 459 -33.01 3.88 -44.42
CA ARG A 459 -32.48 3.95 -45.80
C ARG A 459 -31.98 5.34 -46.16
N ALA A 460 -32.76 6.38 -45.85
CA ALA A 460 -32.36 7.76 -46.10
C ALA A 460 -31.06 8.13 -45.36
N LYS A 461 -30.92 7.69 -44.09
CA LYS A 461 -29.69 7.88 -43.31
C LYS A 461 -28.49 7.14 -43.92
N ALA A 462 -28.70 5.94 -44.44
CA ALA A 462 -27.64 5.17 -45.11
C ALA A 462 -27.21 5.81 -46.44
N GLU A 463 -28.16 6.36 -47.20
CA GLU A 463 -27.89 7.10 -48.44
C GLU A 463 -27.18 8.44 -48.19
N GLU A 464 -27.55 9.15 -47.12
CA GLU A 464 -26.88 10.38 -46.67
C GLU A 464 -25.42 10.09 -46.25
N ALA A 465 -25.19 9.03 -45.48
CA ALA A 465 -23.85 8.59 -45.09
C ALA A 465 -23.00 8.12 -46.29
N ALA A 466 -23.62 7.66 -47.38
CA ALA A 466 -22.93 7.28 -48.61
C ALA A 466 -22.66 8.47 -49.55
N THR A 467 -23.30 9.63 -49.33
CA THR A 467 -23.15 10.85 -50.14
C THR A 467 -22.30 11.94 -49.48
N GLU A 468 -21.94 11.80 -48.20
CA GLU A 468 -20.86 12.60 -47.60
C GLU A 468 -19.53 12.34 -48.32
N PRO A 469 -18.87 13.36 -48.91
CA PRO A 469 -17.58 13.17 -49.55
C PRO A 469 -16.56 12.78 -48.47
N GLU A 470 -15.79 11.72 -48.71
CA GLU A 470 -14.60 11.41 -47.90
C GLU A 470 -13.79 12.69 -47.73
N ARG A 471 -13.59 13.14 -46.48
CA ARG A 471 -12.70 14.26 -46.21
C ARG A 471 -11.35 13.94 -46.85
N PRO A 472 -10.75 14.86 -47.64
CA PRO A 472 -9.46 14.61 -48.25
C PRO A 472 -8.43 14.27 -47.17
N ALA A 473 -7.66 13.21 -47.40
CA ALA A 473 -6.67 12.64 -46.48
C ALA A 473 -5.48 13.57 -46.13
N ASP A 474 -5.51 14.84 -46.56
CA ASP A 474 -4.38 15.77 -46.48
C ASP A 474 -4.49 16.80 -45.34
N GLU A 475 -5.55 16.76 -44.51
CA GLU A 475 -5.69 17.63 -43.33
C GLU A 475 -5.57 16.90 -41.98
N GLU A 476 -5.25 15.61 -41.97
CA GLU A 476 -4.68 14.96 -40.79
C GLU A 476 -3.17 15.15 -40.81
N ALA A 477 -2.65 15.93 -39.85
CA ALA A 477 -1.22 16.00 -39.55
C ALA A 477 -0.66 14.56 -39.52
N PRO A 478 0.50 14.30 -40.15
CA PRO A 478 0.93 12.95 -40.46
C PRO A 478 1.00 12.12 -39.18
N LEU A 479 0.08 11.18 -39.04
CA LEU A 479 0.28 10.03 -38.18
C LEU A 479 1.53 9.31 -38.72
N PRO A 480 2.52 8.98 -37.86
CA PRO A 480 3.75 8.36 -38.32
C PRO A 480 3.42 7.05 -39.05
N ALA A 481 4.01 6.89 -40.23
CA ALA A 481 3.88 5.72 -41.09
C ALA A 481 4.07 4.40 -40.31
N PRO A 482 3.40 3.30 -40.72
CA PRO A 482 3.41 2.06 -39.98
C PRO A 482 4.83 1.48 -39.95
N ALA A 483 5.48 1.58 -38.80
CA ALA A 483 6.67 0.80 -38.52
C ALA A 483 6.25 -0.67 -38.45
N ALA A 484 6.91 -1.49 -39.26
CA ALA A 484 6.79 -2.94 -39.27
C ALA A 484 6.77 -3.50 -37.84
N HIS A 485 5.76 -4.33 -37.56
CA HIS A 485 5.62 -5.23 -36.42
C HIS A 485 6.14 -4.74 -35.05
N SER A 486 5.22 -4.37 -34.17
CA SER A 486 5.31 -4.81 -32.77
C SER A 486 3.92 -4.85 -32.15
N GLY A 487 3.65 -5.85 -31.30
CA GLY A 487 2.35 -6.14 -30.70
C GLY A 487 1.78 -5.06 -29.77
N THR A 488 2.24 -3.81 -29.84
CA THR A 488 1.90 -2.71 -28.95
C THR A 488 0.63 -1.96 -29.35
N ALA A 489 0.27 -1.89 -30.64
CA ALA A 489 -0.97 -1.24 -31.10
C ALA A 489 -2.22 -2.06 -30.74
N ALA A 490 -2.14 -3.39 -30.86
CA ALA A 490 -3.14 -4.30 -30.30
C ALA A 490 -3.24 -4.13 -28.78
N LEU A 491 -2.11 -3.97 -28.09
CA LEU A 491 -2.05 -3.72 -26.64
C LEU A 491 -2.66 -2.37 -26.21
N LEU A 492 -2.60 -1.33 -27.05
CA LEU A 492 -3.21 -0.02 -26.81
C LEU A 492 -4.73 -0.03 -27.03
N LEU A 493 -5.22 -0.73 -28.07
CA LEU A 493 -6.64 -1.01 -28.25
C LEU A 493 -7.18 -1.93 -27.14
N ILE A 494 -6.39 -2.92 -26.70
CA ILE A 494 -6.66 -3.74 -25.52
C ILE A 494 -6.74 -2.86 -24.26
N LEU A 495 -5.84 -1.88 -24.07
CA LEU A 495 -5.87 -0.99 -22.89
C LEU A 495 -7.08 -0.05 -22.89
N VAL A 496 -7.49 0.49 -24.04
CA VAL A 496 -8.65 1.39 -24.15
C VAL A 496 -9.97 0.61 -24.07
N MET A 497 -10.07 -0.56 -24.68
CA MET A 497 -11.28 -1.41 -24.60
C MET A 497 -11.43 -2.10 -23.23
N VAL A 498 -10.32 -2.46 -22.57
CA VAL A 498 -10.33 -2.98 -21.19
C VAL A 498 -10.62 -1.86 -20.17
N ALA A 499 -10.26 -0.61 -20.44
CA ALA A 499 -10.57 0.53 -19.57
C ALA A 499 -12.03 1.04 -19.70
N VAL A 500 -12.71 0.80 -20.83
CA VAL A 500 -14.10 1.22 -21.08
C VAL A 500 -15.10 0.04 -20.96
N LEU A 501 -14.67 -1.07 -20.35
CA LEU A 501 -15.51 -2.22 -20.02
C LEU A 501 -16.71 -2.00 -19.04
N PRO A 502 -16.85 -0.93 -18.21
CA PRO A 502 -17.64 -1.04 -16.98
C PRO A 502 -18.99 -0.30 -16.93
N ILE A 503 -19.74 -0.10 -18.02
CA ILE A 503 -21.08 0.54 -17.88
C ILE A 503 -22.22 -0.47 -18.04
N ALA A 504 -22.38 -1.12 -19.19
CA ALA A 504 -23.55 -1.99 -19.41
C ALA A 504 -23.58 -3.25 -18.50
N VAL A 505 -22.45 -3.95 -18.33
CA VAL A 505 -22.37 -5.12 -17.43
C VAL A 505 -22.31 -4.70 -15.96
N LEU A 506 -21.80 -3.50 -15.69
CA LEU A 506 -21.66 -3.00 -14.33
C LEU A 506 -22.95 -2.38 -13.79
N VAL A 507 -23.88 -1.97 -14.67
CA VAL A 507 -25.28 -1.74 -14.31
C VAL A 507 -25.86 -3.04 -13.75
N VAL A 508 -25.75 -4.18 -14.44
CA VAL A 508 -26.20 -5.49 -13.92
C VAL A 508 -25.55 -5.85 -12.58
N LEU A 509 -24.24 -5.66 -12.45
CA LEU A 509 -23.53 -6.04 -11.22
C LEU A 509 -23.78 -5.06 -10.06
N ARG A 510 -24.00 -3.76 -10.32
CA ARG A 510 -24.35 -2.76 -9.29
C ARG A 510 -25.81 -2.84 -8.85
N THR A 511 -26.73 -3.27 -9.70
CA THR A 511 -28.18 -3.26 -9.41
C THR A 511 -28.75 -4.57 -8.87
N MET A 512 -27.94 -5.62 -8.64
CA MET A 512 -28.32 -6.77 -7.81
C MET A 512 -28.55 -6.35 -6.34
N ARG A 513 -29.60 -5.55 -6.12
CA ARG A 513 -30.20 -5.15 -4.86
C ARG A 513 -31.01 -6.33 -4.33
N ALA A 514 -30.71 -6.71 -3.09
CA ALA A 514 -31.59 -7.44 -2.19
C ALA A 514 -32.30 -8.68 -2.77
N ARG A 515 -31.61 -9.82 -2.73
CA ARG A 515 -32.24 -11.07 -2.33
C ARG A 515 -31.52 -11.62 -1.11
#